data_AF-A0A2I7SMI4-F1
#
_entry.id   AF-A0A2I7SMI4-F1
#
_cell.length_a   1.000
_cell.length_b   1.000
_cell.length_c   1.000
_cell.angle_alpha   90.00
_cell.angle_beta   90.00
_cell.angle_gamma   90.00
#
_symmetry.space_group_name_H-M   'P 1'
#
loop_
_entity.id
_entity.type
_entity.pdbx_description
1 polymer ?
#
loop_
_entity_poly.entity_id
_entity_poly.type
_entity_poly.pdbx_seq_one_letter_code
_entity_poly.pdbx_strand_id
1 'polypeptide(L)'
;MYFEEKNIVPNSFKTRKVESKGFHKEIIIEDFPLRGKLVYLHLKRRRWRDVDTKETLQRDWNNVAKGTRMTTEFAAFLKEINR
;
A
#
# COMPACT_ATOMS: atom_id res chain seq x y z
N MET A 1 -10.31 -3.86 -11.30
CA MET A 1 -10.28 -4.72 -10.08
C MET A 1 -10.03 -3.85 -8.87
N TYR A 2 -10.61 -4.16 -7.71
CA TYR A 2 -10.48 -3.36 -6.49
C TYR A 2 -9.73 -4.11 -5.41
N PHE A 3 -8.74 -3.45 -4.80
CA PHE A 3 -7.88 -3.98 -3.76
C PHE A 3 -7.87 -3.02 -2.57
N GLU A 4 -8.04 -3.57 -1.38
CA GLU A 4 -7.97 -2.80 -0.14
C GLU A 4 -6.91 -3.40 0.76
N GLU A 5 -6.06 -2.53 1.32
CA GLU A 5 -5.04 -2.97 2.27
C GLU A 5 -5.72 -3.50 3.54
N LYS A 6 -5.36 -4.72 3.93
CA LYS A 6 -5.85 -5.36 5.16
C LYS A 6 -5.48 -4.51 6.37
N ASN A 7 -6.35 -4.47 7.37
CA ASN A 7 -6.08 -3.80 8.63
C ASN A 7 -5.13 -4.62 9.51
N ILE A 8 -3.93 -4.88 9.00
CA ILE A 8 -2.87 -5.61 9.70
C ILE A 8 -1.74 -4.63 9.90
N VAL A 9 -1.49 -4.29 11.17
CA VAL A 9 -0.42 -3.38 11.56
C VAL A 9 0.93 -3.99 11.17
N PRO A 10 1.76 -3.28 10.40
CA PRO A 10 3.13 -3.71 10.09
C PRO A 10 3.94 -4.02 11.36
N ASN A 11 4.85 -5.00 11.28
CA ASN A 11 5.70 -5.36 12.42
C ASN A 11 6.51 -4.17 12.96
N SER A 12 6.87 -3.21 12.10
CA SER A 12 7.57 -1.97 12.49
C SER A 12 6.78 -1.09 13.46
N PHE A 13 5.45 -1.23 13.50
CA PHE A 13 4.57 -0.44 14.37
C PHE A 13 3.91 -1.27 15.48
N LYS A 14 4.25 -2.56 15.62
CA LYS A 14 3.64 -3.44 16.65
C LYS A 14 3.89 -2.97 18.08
N THR A 15 5.00 -2.28 18.33
CA THR A 15 5.34 -1.72 19.64
C THR A 15 4.64 -0.39 19.92
N ARG A 16 3.99 0.22 18.92
CA ARG A 16 3.30 1.50 19.03
C ARG A 16 1.80 1.30 19.19
N LYS A 17 1.14 2.20 19.92
CA LYS A 17 -0.32 2.23 19.98
C LYS A 17 -0.86 2.90 18.73
N VAL A 18 -1.41 2.09 17.82
CA VAL A 18 -1.93 2.59 16.54
C VAL A 18 -3.44 2.37 16.41
N GLU A 19 -4.13 3.40 15.92
CA GLU A 19 -5.54 3.36 15.58
C GLU A 19 -5.74 3.39 14.06
N SER A 20 -6.61 2.53 13.54
CA SER A 20 -7.02 2.61 12.13
C SER A 20 -7.90 3.84 11.92
N LYS A 21 -7.50 4.73 11.01
CA LYS A 21 -8.24 5.96 10.63
C LYS A 21 -8.77 5.90 9.19
N GLY A 22 -9.01 4.68 8.70
CA GLY A 22 -9.58 4.43 7.38
C GLY A 22 -8.52 4.27 6.30
N PHE A 23 -8.77 4.84 5.12
CA PHE A 23 -7.91 4.69 3.95
C PHE A 23 -7.42 6.05 3.43
N HIS A 24 -6.29 6.03 2.73
CA HIS A 24 -5.87 7.14 1.88
C HIS A 24 -6.77 7.22 0.63
N LYS A 25 -6.58 8.28 -0.17
CA LYS A 25 -7.22 8.39 -1.49
C LYS A 25 -6.93 7.13 -2.31
N GLU A 26 -7.93 6.65 -3.03
CA GLU A 26 -7.80 5.55 -3.97
C GLU A 26 -6.77 5.91 -5.04
N ILE A 27 -5.98 4.91 -5.43
CA ILE A 27 -4.98 5.01 -6.49
C ILE A 27 -5.38 4.04 -7.59
N ILE A 28 -5.29 4.47 -8.83
CA ILE A 28 -5.61 3.62 -10.00
C ILE A 28 -4.29 3.33 -10.69
N ILE A 29 -4.04 2.05 -10.94
CA ILE A 29 -2.84 1.55 -11.61
C ILE A 29 -3.28 0.92 -12.91
N GLU A 30 -2.66 1.33 -14.00
CA GLU A 30 -2.80 0.69 -15.30
C GLU A 30 -1.71 -0.36 -15.45
N ASP A 31 -2.10 -1.60 -15.71
CA ASP A 31 -1.16 -2.71 -15.89
C ASP A 31 -1.55 -3.56 -17.11
N PHE A 32 -0.55 -4.20 -17.70
CA PHE A 32 -0.71 -5.18 -18.76
C PHE A 32 -0.31 -6.55 -18.17
N PRO A 33 -1.26 -7.32 -17.62
CA PRO A 33 -0.98 -8.65 -17.13
C PRO A 33 -0.48 -9.49 -18.30
N LEU A 34 0.19 -10.60 -18.00
CA LEU A 34 0.90 -11.50 -18.93
C LEU A 34 0.11 -11.98 -20.18
N ARG A 35 -1.19 -11.65 -20.30
CA ARG A 35 -2.07 -11.90 -21.46
C ARG A 35 -2.39 -10.65 -22.31
N GLY A 36 -1.71 -9.53 -22.10
CA GLY A 36 -1.78 -8.33 -22.95
C GLY A 36 -3.09 -7.54 -22.88
N LYS A 37 -3.94 -7.77 -21.86
CA LYS A 37 -5.20 -7.04 -21.69
C LYS A 37 -5.01 -5.90 -20.71
N LEU A 38 -5.26 -4.65 -21.11
CA LEU A 38 -5.23 -3.52 -20.18
C LEU A 38 -6.15 -3.78 -18.99
N VAL A 39 -5.61 -3.67 -17.77
CA VAL A 39 -6.40 -3.75 -16.54
C VAL A 39 -6.16 -2.53 -15.67
N TYR A 40 -7.24 -2.08 -15.02
CA TYR A 40 -7.22 -1.04 -14.02
C TYR A 40 -7.27 -1.67 -12.63
N LEU A 41 -6.24 -1.44 -11.81
CA LEU A 41 -6.16 -1.87 -10.42
C LEU A 41 -6.43 -0.67 -9.52
N HIS A 42 -7.59 -0.67 -8.87
CA HIS A 42 -7.98 0.33 -7.88
C HIS A 42 -7.45 -0.11 -6.52
N LEU A 43 -6.56 0.66 -5.90
CA LEU A 43 -5.91 0.34 -4.64
C LEU A 43 -6.26 1.37 -3.57
N LYS A 44 -6.80 0.89 -2.44
CA LYS A 44 -6.99 1.69 -1.23
C LYS A 44 -5.99 1.29 -0.16
N ARG A 45 -5.14 2.23 0.24
CA ARG A 45 -4.09 2.03 1.27
C ARG A 45 -4.61 2.38 2.64
N ARG A 46 -4.25 1.61 3.66
CA ARG A 46 -4.71 1.81 5.03
C ARG A 46 -3.93 2.94 5.67
N ARG A 47 -4.64 3.79 6.41
CA ARG A 47 -4.07 4.87 7.20
C ARG A 47 -4.23 4.56 8.67
N TRP A 48 -3.12 4.57 9.39
CA TRP A 48 -3.13 4.49 10.84
C TRP A 48 -2.76 5.84 11.44
N ARG A 49 -3.14 6.04 12.69
CA ARG A 49 -2.67 7.15 13.52
C ARG A 49 -2.01 6.59 14.76
N ASP A 50 -0.80 7.05 15.03
CA ASP A 50 -0.14 6.82 16.30
C ASP A 50 -0.89 7.58 17.40
N VAL A 51 -1.26 6.92 18.48
CA VAL A 51 -2.01 7.53 19.58
C VAL A 51 -1.12 8.50 20.37
N ASP A 52 0.16 8.16 20.51
CA ASP A 52 1.09 8.88 21.36
C ASP A 52 1.63 10.12 20.63
N THR A 53 2.08 9.96 19.37
CA THR A 53 2.63 11.08 18.59
C THR A 53 1.58 11.84 17.77
N LYS A 54 0.36 11.30 17.64
CA LYS A 54 -0.71 11.77 16.73
C LYS A 54 -0.32 11.78 15.25
N GLU A 55 0.83 11.18 14.91
CA GLU A 55 1.32 11.10 13.55
C GLU A 55 0.49 10.13 12.72
N THR A 56 0.41 10.42 11.43
CA THR A 56 -0.22 9.51 10.47
C THR A 56 0.81 8.48 10.02
N LEU A 57 0.52 7.21 10.25
CA LEU A 57 1.37 6.10 9.87
C LEU A 57 0.77 5.40 8.64
N GLN A 58 1.64 5.00 7.74
CA GLN A 58 1.30 4.20 6.57
C GLN A 58 2.33 3.09 6.39
N ARG A 59 1.96 2.02 5.70
CA ARG A 59 2.88 0.92 5.39
C ARG A 59 3.90 1.40 4.36
N ASP A 60 5.17 1.06 4.58
CA ASP A 60 6.23 1.25 3.60
C ASP A 60 6.12 0.20 2.47
N TRP A 61 5.74 0.65 1.28
CA TRP A 61 5.57 -0.21 0.11
C TRP A 61 6.89 -0.55 -0.60
N ASN A 62 7.99 0.16 -0.33
CA ASN A 62 9.31 -0.20 -0.87
C ASN A 62 9.77 -1.57 -0.37
N ASN A 63 9.39 -1.93 0.86
CA ASN A 63 9.69 -3.24 1.44
C ASN A 63 8.77 -4.35 0.91
N VAL A 64 7.54 -4.01 0.54
CA VAL A 64 6.57 -4.97 -0.02
C VAL A 64 7.01 -5.40 -1.43
N ALA A 65 7.42 -4.44 -2.28
CA ALA A 65 7.84 -4.70 -3.65
C ALA A 65 9.08 -5.62 -3.76
N LYS A 66 9.97 -5.61 -2.75
CA LYS A 66 11.16 -6.48 -2.73
C LYS A 66 10.85 -7.95 -2.41
N GLY A 67 9.71 -8.23 -1.76
CA GLY A 67 9.33 -9.56 -1.31
C GLY A 67 8.31 -10.27 -2.19
N THR A 68 7.82 -9.63 -3.25
CA THR A 68 6.75 -10.13 -4.10
C THR A 68 7.25 -10.40 -5.52
N ARG A 69 6.71 -11.44 -6.17
CA ARG A 69 6.87 -11.66 -7.63
C ARG A 69 5.99 -10.68 -8.42
N MET A 70 6.22 -9.39 -8.24
CA MET A 70 5.54 -8.34 -9.01
C MET A 70 6.34 -8.02 -10.28
N THR A 71 5.66 -7.53 -11.32
CA THR A 71 6.34 -6.99 -12.51
C THR A 71 7.21 -5.80 -12.12
N THR A 72 8.28 -5.57 -12.88
CA THR A 72 9.21 -4.46 -12.62
C THR A 72 8.49 -3.12 -12.68
N GLU A 73 7.53 -2.94 -13.60
CA GLU A 73 6.73 -1.72 -13.70
C GLU A 73 5.85 -1.53 -12.45
N PHE A 74 5.17 -2.58 -11.98
CA PHE A 74 4.32 -2.49 -10.79
C PHE A 74 5.15 -2.21 -9.52
N ALA A 75 6.33 -2.83 -9.41
CA ALA A 75 7.25 -2.57 -8.31
C ALA A 75 7.82 -1.13 -8.35
N ALA A 76 8.14 -0.60 -9.54
CA ALA A 76 8.58 0.78 -9.71
C ALA A 76 7.48 1.77 -9.33
N PHE A 77 6.24 1.51 -9.75
CA PHE A 77 5.07 2.30 -9.37
C PHE A 77 4.89 2.35 -7.86
N LEU A 78 4.91 1.20 -7.17
CA LEU A 78 4.78 1.15 -5.71
C LEU A 78 5.85 1.97 -4.97
N LYS A 79 7.06 2.09 -5.53
CA LYS A 79 8.11 2.94 -4.96
C LYS A 79 7.78 4.43 -5.06
N GLU A 80 7.19 4.85 -6.18
CA GLU A 80 6.78 6.23 -6.41
C GLU A 80 5.68 6.68 -5.45
N ILE A 81 4.74 5.80 -5.10
CA ILE A 81 3.66 6.11 -4.15
C ILE A 81 4.17 6.33 -2.71
N ASN A 82 5.36 5.80 -2.39
CA ASN A 82 5.95 5.88 -1.06
C ASN A 82 6.86 7.09 -0.86
N ARG A 83 7.01 7.93 -1.90
CA ARG A 83 7.67 9.23 -1.84
C ARG A 83 6.70 10.31 -1.36
#